data_AF-I2NN51-F1
#
_entry.id   AF-I2NN51-F1
#
_cell.length_a   1.000
_cell.length_b   1.000
_cell.length_c   1.000
_cell.angle_alpha   90.00
_cell.angle_beta   90.00
_cell.angle_gamma   90.00
#
_symmetry.space_group_name_H-M   'P 1'
#
loop_
_entity.id
_entity.type
_entity.pdbx_description
1 polymer ?
#
loop_
_entity_poly.entity_id
_entity_poly.type
_entity_poly.pdbx_seq_one_letter_code
_entity_poly.pdbx_strand_id
1 'polypeptide(L)'
;MKTHAISKDSVSLITVAEHEAGQRLDNYLIKILKGVPKSHIHRIIRAGEVRLNKKRCKPDSRIQTGDLLRIPPVRTAEKQRSSENRAQAVPAREFTIIYEDDALLVIDKPAGTAVHGGSGVSFGVIEQIRRARPDARYLELVHRLDKDTSGLLMIAKKRSALVKLHEAIRNDHPKKIYLALGVGKLPNDSFHVKLPLFKYTGAQGEKMVRVSEDGQSAHTIFRVLNRFSDDLLHQVGLSHLTLVQATLKTGRTHQIRVHLQSQQCPIAGDERYGDYQANKRLQKLGLKRMFLHAAELHLDHPLTGEKLILKAPLPQDLAQFVLMLENAGKVV
;
A
#
# COMPACT_ATOMS: atom_id res chain seq x y z
N MET A 1 10.31 -7.60 -26.57
CA MET A 1 11.01 -6.30 -26.66
C MET A 1 12.47 -6.53 -26.28
N LYS A 2 13.42 -6.19 -27.15
CA LYS A 2 14.86 -6.41 -26.90
C LYS A 2 15.26 -5.63 -25.64
N THR A 3 15.40 -6.30 -24.51
CA THR A 3 16.16 -5.78 -23.37
C THR A 3 17.53 -5.43 -23.92
N HIS A 4 17.83 -4.14 -24.05
CA HIS A 4 19.20 -3.72 -24.36
C HIS A 4 20.05 -4.18 -23.18
N ALA A 5 20.76 -5.28 -23.38
CA ALA A 5 21.59 -5.89 -22.35
C ALA A 5 22.66 -4.87 -21.97
N ILE A 6 22.64 -4.43 -20.72
CA ILE A 6 23.63 -3.48 -20.22
C ILE A 6 24.94 -4.23 -20.11
N SER A 7 25.88 -3.86 -20.96
CA SER A 7 27.18 -4.52 -21.07
C SER A 7 28.09 -4.15 -19.90
N LYS A 8 28.91 -5.12 -19.48
CA LYS A 8 29.98 -4.90 -18.49
C LYS A 8 31.27 -4.42 -19.14
N ASP A 9 31.38 -4.61 -20.45
CA ASP A 9 32.60 -4.41 -21.22
C ASP A 9 32.47 -3.22 -22.19
N SER A 10 31.25 -2.73 -22.41
CA SER A 10 30.99 -1.65 -23.36
C SER A 10 29.89 -0.70 -22.91
N VAL A 11 29.94 0.51 -23.49
CA VAL A 11 28.95 1.55 -23.25
C VAL A 11 27.60 1.11 -23.79
N SER A 12 26.55 1.30 -22.99
CA SER A 12 25.17 1.00 -23.40
C SER A 12 24.44 2.29 -23.75
N LEU A 13 23.75 2.30 -24.89
CA LEU A 13 22.86 3.38 -25.31
C LEU A 13 21.42 2.89 -25.22
N ILE A 14 20.60 3.55 -24.42
CA ILE A 14 19.20 3.18 -24.18
C ILE A 14 18.33 4.38 -24.52
N THR A 15 17.37 4.16 -25.44
CA THR A 15 16.33 5.14 -25.73
C THR A 15 15.21 4.98 -24.71
N VAL A 16 14.86 6.07 -24.03
CA VAL A 16 13.80 6.11 -23.01
C VAL A 16 12.44 5.93 -23.68
N ALA A 17 11.69 4.91 -23.27
CA ALA A 17 10.36 4.65 -23.80
C ALA A 17 9.33 5.62 -23.20
N GLU A 18 8.15 5.70 -23.83
CA GLU A 18 7.08 6.60 -23.39
C GLU A 18 6.63 6.35 -21.94
N HIS A 19 6.51 5.07 -21.56
CA HIS A 19 6.19 4.67 -20.20
C HIS A 19 7.33 4.89 -19.19
N GLU A 20 8.47 5.46 -19.60
CA GLU A 20 9.64 5.74 -18.76
C GLU A 20 9.91 7.25 -18.59
N ALA A 21 9.45 8.07 -19.54
CA ALA A 21 9.53 9.53 -19.63
C ALA A 21 8.96 10.36 -18.44
N GLY A 22 9.80 10.96 -17.63
CA GLY A 22 9.45 11.85 -16.51
C GLY A 22 9.85 11.25 -15.17
N GLN A 23 10.50 10.08 -15.16
CA GLN A 23 11.15 9.56 -13.96
C GLN A 23 12.40 10.38 -13.64
N ARG A 24 12.79 10.41 -12.35
CA ARG A 24 14.15 10.83 -12.01
C ARG A 24 15.14 9.81 -12.56
N LEU A 25 16.26 10.31 -13.08
CA LEU A 25 17.30 9.50 -13.69
C LEU A 25 17.85 8.45 -12.72
N ASP A 26 18.10 8.81 -11.47
CA ASP A 26 18.59 7.88 -10.45
C ASP A 26 17.64 6.69 -10.22
N ASN A 27 16.35 6.95 -10.06
CA ASN A 27 15.33 5.92 -9.91
C ASN A 27 15.23 5.04 -11.15
N TYR A 28 15.31 5.63 -12.34
CA TYR A 28 15.33 4.89 -13.60
C TYR A 28 16.54 3.95 -13.68
N LEU A 29 17.73 4.45 -13.35
CA LEU A 29 18.96 3.67 -13.32
C LEU A 29 18.91 2.56 -12.27
N ILE A 30 18.39 2.81 -11.06
CA ILE A 30 18.21 1.78 -10.02
C ILE A 30 17.32 0.64 -10.54
N LYS A 31 16.28 0.97 -11.31
CA LYS A 31 15.35 -0.01 -11.90
C LYS A 31 16.04 -0.92 -12.92
N ILE A 32 16.86 -0.35 -13.82
CA ILE A 32 17.46 -1.10 -14.93
C ILE A 32 18.82 -1.72 -14.57
N LEU A 33 19.60 -1.09 -13.68
CA LEU A 33 20.89 -1.57 -13.18
C LEU A 33 20.72 -2.43 -11.92
N LYS A 34 19.97 -3.53 -12.04
CA LYS A 34 19.69 -4.42 -10.91
C LYS A 34 20.98 -4.94 -10.27
N GLY A 35 21.01 -4.90 -8.93
CA GLY A 35 22.16 -5.33 -8.12
C GLY A 35 23.27 -4.29 -7.98
N VAL A 36 23.19 -3.15 -8.67
CA VAL A 36 24.18 -2.08 -8.51
C VAL A 36 23.80 -1.23 -7.28
N PRO A 37 24.71 -1.04 -6.30
CA PRO A 37 24.42 -0.23 -5.12
C PRO A 37 24.04 1.21 -5.48
N LYS A 38 23.09 1.80 -4.75
CA LYS A 38 22.65 3.18 -4.96
C LYS A 38 23.81 4.19 -4.91
N SER A 39 24.76 3.98 -4.00
CA SER A 39 25.99 4.78 -3.89
C SER A 39 26.81 4.75 -5.17
N HIS A 40 26.90 3.58 -5.82
CA HIS A 40 27.60 3.40 -7.08
C HIS A 40 26.87 4.13 -8.23
N ILE A 41 25.54 4.01 -8.32
CA ILE A 41 24.74 4.75 -9.31
C ILE A 41 24.97 6.27 -9.17
N HIS A 42 24.94 6.79 -7.95
CA HIS A 42 25.20 8.20 -7.70
C HIS A 42 26.64 8.62 -8.05
N ARG A 43 27.61 7.71 -7.91
CA ARG A 43 29.02 7.95 -8.27
C ARG A 43 29.18 8.11 -9.78
N ILE A 44 28.65 7.17 -10.58
CA ILE A 44 28.79 7.22 -12.06
C ILE A 44 28.04 8.39 -12.69
N ILE A 45 26.94 8.85 -12.08
CA ILE A 45 26.25 10.08 -12.50
C ILE A 45 27.12 11.31 -12.21
N ARG A 46 27.63 11.44 -10.97
CA ARG A 46 28.48 12.58 -10.56
C ARG A 46 29.80 12.65 -11.34
N ALA A 47 30.38 11.50 -11.67
CA ALA A 47 31.58 11.40 -12.51
C ALA A 47 31.32 11.80 -13.98
N GLY A 48 30.05 11.99 -14.39
CA GLY A 48 29.69 12.35 -15.76
C GLY A 48 29.84 11.20 -16.76
N GLU A 49 29.93 9.97 -16.25
CA GLU A 49 29.99 8.74 -17.05
C GLU A 49 28.61 8.39 -17.61
N VAL A 50 27.54 8.68 -16.86
CA VAL A 50 26.17 8.67 -17.39
C VAL A 50 25.89 9.98 -18.12
N ARG A 51 25.34 9.90 -19.33
CA ARG A 51 24.97 11.08 -20.13
C ARG A 51 23.56 10.96 -20.69
N LEU A 52 22.82 12.05 -20.65
CA LEU A 52 21.50 12.19 -21.26
C LEU A 52 21.64 13.06 -22.50
N ASN A 53 21.28 12.55 -23.68
CA ASN A 53 21.42 13.26 -24.96
C ASN A 53 22.82 13.86 -25.16
N LYS A 54 23.86 13.06 -24.88
CA LYS A 54 25.28 13.43 -24.92
C LYS A 54 25.74 14.49 -23.89
N LYS A 55 24.87 14.97 -23.00
CA LYS A 55 25.20 15.96 -21.95
C LYS A 55 25.34 15.34 -20.56
N ARG A 56 26.09 15.99 -19.66
CA ARG A 56 26.12 15.64 -18.23
C ARG A 56 24.74 15.87 -17.61
N CYS A 57 24.38 15.02 -16.66
CA CYS A 57 23.08 15.03 -15.98
C CYS A 57 23.26 14.89 -14.46
N LYS A 58 22.24 15.33 -13.70
CA LYS A 58 22.19 15.19 -12.25
C LYS A 58 21.32 13.97 -11.87
N PRO A 59 21.48 13.40 -10.66
CA PRO A 59 20.66 12.27 -10.22
C PRO A 59 19.14 12.53 -10.30
N ASP A 60 18.73 13.77 -10.02
CA ASP A 60 17.34 14.23 -10.02
C ASP A 60 16.84 14.72 -11.39
N SER A 61 17.68 14.70 -12.44
CA SER A 61 17.28 15.04 -13.81
C SER A 61 16.10 14.16 -14.25
N ARG A 62 15.13 14.77 -14.94
CA ARG A 62 13.96 14.07 -15.47
C ARG A 62 14.25 13.60 -16.89
N ILE A 63 14.09 12.30 -17.14
CA ILE A 63 14.20 11.71 -18.48
C ILE A 63 12.92 11.97 -19.28
N GLN A 64 12.94 11.98 -20.60
CA GLN A 64 11.79 12.17 -21.49
C GLN A 64 11.73 11.09 -22.57
N THR A 65 10.58 10.91 -23.21
CA THR A 65 10.42 9.94 -24.30
C THR A 65 11.39 10.27 -25.42
N GLY A 66 12.12 9.27 -25.90
CA GLY A 66 13.10 9.45 -26.97
C GLY A 66 14.47 9.95 -26.50
N ASP A 67 14.64 10.30 -25.21
CA ASP A 67 15.95 10.62 -24.67
C ASP A 67 16.91 9.44 -24.85
N LEU A 68 18.13 9.76 -25.30
CA LEU A 68 19.19 8.77 -25.46
C LEU A 68 20.10 8.79 -24.22
N LEU A 69 19.99 7.74 -23.41
CA LEU A 69 20.79 7.57 -22.21
C LEU A 69 22.04 6.73 -22.50
N ARG A 70 23.21 7.33 -22.30
CA ARG A 70 24.50 6.66 -22.33
C ARG A 70 24.86 6.21 -20.92
N ILE A 71 25.06 4.91 -20.74
CA ILE A 71 25.45 4.28 -19.47
C ILE A 71 26.85 3.70 -19.65
N PRO A 72 27.79 3.95 -18.71
CA PRO A 72 29.12 3.32 -18.77
C PRO A 72 29.01 1.79 -18.64
N PRO A 73 30.09 1.05 -18.94
CA PRO A 73 30.15 -0.36 -18.61
C PRO A 73 29.96 -0.54 -17.10
N VAL A 74 28.89 -1.23 -16.70
CA VAL A 74 28.59 -1.48 -15.29
C VAL A 74 28.24 -2.95 -15.14
N ARG A 75 28.90 -3.61 -14.19
CA ARG A 75 28.54 -4.96 -13.75
C ARG A 75 27.17 -4.92 -13.07
N THR A 76 26.13 -5.12 -13.86
CA THR A 76 24.82 -5.49 -13.34
C THR A 76 24.90 -6.93 -12.82
N ALA A 77 24.07 -7.27 -11.83
CA ALA A 77 23.87 -8.67 -11.49
C ALA A 77 23.42 -9.34 -12.80
N GLU A 78 24.25 -10.25 -13.32
CA GLU A 78 23.90 -10.99 -14.52
C GLU A 78 22.53 -11.59 -14.29
N LYS A 79 21.66 -11.46 -15.29
CA LYS A 79 20.48 -12.31 -15.39
C LYS A 79 21.00 -13.71 -15.72
N GLN A 80 21.74 -14.32 -14.78
CA GLN A 80 21.96 -15.75 -14.86
C GLN A 80 20.57 -16.35 -15.01
N ARG A 81 20.43 -17.20 -16.02
CA ARG A 81 19.41 -18.24 -16.02
C ARG A 81 19.71 -19.15 -14.84
N SER A 82 19.57 -18.66 -13.61
CA SER A 82 19.42 -19.47 -12.42
C SER A 82 18.00 -19.98 -12.45
N SER A 83 17.76 -20.92 -13.35
CA SER A 83 16.93 -22.07 -12.99
C SER A 83 17.46 -22.59 -11.66
N GLU A 84 16.56 -22.70 -10.69
CA GLU A 84 16.72 -23.55 -9.52
C GLU A 84 17.88 -23.18 -8.57
N ASN A 85 17.67 -22.14 -7.75
CA ASN A 85 17.63 -22.31 -6.28
C ASN A 85 17.85 -20.99 -5.51
N ARG A 86 16.91 -20.71 -4.59
CA ARG A 86 16.94 -19.74 -3.45
C ARG A 86 16.44 -18.30 -3.61
N ALA A 87 15.67 -17.98 -4.64
CA ALA A 87 14.59 -17.01 -4.47
C ALA A 87 13.29 -17.82 -4.45
N GLN A 88 12.48 -17.76 -3.39
CA GLN A 88 11.13 -18.34 -3.43
C GLN A 88 10.47 -17.87 -4.73
N ALA A 89 10.17 -18.79 -5.64
CA ALA A 89 9.52 -18.46 -6.89
C ALA A 89 8.23 -17.72 -6.53
N VAL A 90 8.15 -16.44 -6.90
CA VAL A 90 6.97 -15.63 -6.61
C VAL A 90 5.78 -16.38 -7.22
N PRO A 91 4.80 -16.83 -6.41
CA PRO A 91 3.69 -17.58 -6.95
C PRO A 91 2.83 -16.64 -7.79
N ALA A 92 2.43 -17.08 -8.98
CA ALA A 92 1.39 -16.39 -9.72
C ALA A 92 0.09 -16.47 -8.91
N ARG A 93 -0.55 -15.32 -8.68
CA ARG A 93 -1.83 -15.26 -7.98
C ARG A 93 -2.69 -14.18 -8.62
N GLU A 94 -3.88 -14.58 -9.04
CA GLU A 94 -4.97 -13.65 -9.36
C GLU A 94 -5.69 -13.25 -8.07
N PHE A 95 -6.28 -12.06 -8.09
CA PHE A 95 -7.04 -11.48 -6.99
C PHE A 95 -8.44 -11.15 -7.50
N THR A 96 -9.40 -11.03 -6.58
CA THR A 96 -10.75 -10.57 -6.93
C THR A 96 -10.66 -9.16 -7.52
N ILE A 97 -11.11 -9.01 -8.77
CA ILE A 97 -11.10 -7.75 -9.51
C ILE A 97 -12.42 -7.04 -9.22
N ILE A 98 -12.35 -5.81 -8.73
CA ILE A 98 -13.51 -4.94 -8.50
C ILE A 98 -13.73 -4.03 -9.72
N TYR A 99 -12.65 -3.60 -10.36
CA TYR A 99 -12.69 -2.79 -11.56
C TYR A 99 -11.43 -3.04 -12.39
N GLU A 100 -11.58 -3.16 -13.70
CA GLU A 100 -10.44 -3.21 -14.61
C GLU A 100 -10.79 -2.59 -15.96
N ASP A 101 -9.94 -1.68 -16.41
CA ASP A 101 -9.95 -1.13 -17.76
C ASP A 101 -8.51 -1.03 -18.30
N ASP A 102 -8.31 -0.24 -19.35
CA ASP A 102 -7.02 0.01 -19.97
C ASP A 102 -6.01 0.75 -19.07
N ALA A 103 -6.49 1.53 -18.09
CA ALA A 103 -5.71 2.48 -17.32
C ALA A 103 -5.51 2.07 -15.86
N LEU A 104 -6.51 1.40 -15.29
CA LEU A 104 -6.67 1.15 -13.87
C LEU A 104 -7.13 -0.30 -13.63
N LEU A 105 -6.52 -0.92 -12.62
CA LEU A 105 -6.94 -2.17 -12.02
C LEU A 105 -7.19 -1.91 -10.53
N VAL A 106 -8.37 -2.23 -10.04
CA VAL A 106 -8.72 -2.19 -8.61
C VAL A 106 -9.09 -3.58 -8.17
N ILE A 107 -8.35 -4.09 -7.20
CA ILE A 107 -8.57 -5.42 -6.61
C ILE A 107 -9.15 -5.30 -5.20
N ASP A 108 -9.80 -6.36 -4.74
CA ASP A 108 -10.02 -6.59 -3.31
C ASP A 108 -8.85 -7.39 -2.74
N LYS A 109 -7.96 -6.71 -2.00
CA LYS A 109 -6.78 -7.32 -1.39
C LYS A 109 -7.21 -8.14 -0.16
N PRO A 110 -6.87 -9.44 -0.06
CA PRO A 110 -7.07 -10.19 1.18
C PRO A 110 -6.13 -9.70 2.29
N ALA A 111 -6.54 -9.84 3.54
CA ALA A 111 -5.65 -9.64 4.68
C ALA A 111 -4.50 -10.67 4.69
N GLY A 112 -3.41 -10.36 5.40
CA GLY A 112 -2.21 -11.21 5.48
C GLY A 112 -1.28 -11.11 4.27
N THR A 113 -1.68 -10.46 3.18
CA THR A 113 -0.86 -10.28 1.97
C THR A 113 -0.29 -8.87 1.91
N ALA A 114 1.04 -8.74 1.88
CA ALA A 114 1.71 -7.44 1.69
C ALA A 114 1.49 -6.93 0.26
N VAL A 115 1.50 -5.61 0.06
CA VAL A 115 1.31 -5.03 -1.29
C VAL A 115 2.55 -5.15 -2.18
N HIS A 116 3.75 -5.15 -1.59
CA HIS A 116 5.04 -5.30 -2.27
C HIS A 116 6.07 -5.98 -1.35
N GLY A 117 7.15 -6.52 -1.92
CA GLY A 117 8.27 -7.07 -1.15
C GLY A 117 8.99 -6.00 -0.31
N GLY A 118 9.47 -6.36 0.88
CA GLY A 118 10.09 -5.43 1.83
C GLY A 118 10.87 -6.13 2.95
N SER A 119 11.16 -5.41 4.05
CA SER A 119 11.86 -5.97 5.21
C SER A 119 11.07 -7.17 5.78
N GLY A 120 11.59 -8.38 5.59
CA GLY A 120 10.99 -9.63 6.07
C GLY A 120 9.91 -10.26 5.17
N VAL A 121 9.62 -9.70 3.98
CA VAL A 121 8.66 -10.29 3.03
C VAL A 121 9.28 -10.29 1.63
N SER A 122 9.37 -11.47 1.01
CA SER A 122 10.03 -11.67 -0.29
C SER A 122 9.23 -11.10 -1.47
N PHE A 123 7.90 -11.11 -1.41
CA PHE A 123 7.00 -10.61 -2.45
C PHE A 123 5.63 -10.20 -1.89
N GLY A 124 4.89 -9.38 -2.63
CA GLY A 124 3.52 -9.01 -2.32
C GLY A 124 2.61 -9.07 -3.54
N VAL A 125 1.45 -8.41 -3.43
CA VAL A 125 0.43 -8.34 -4.49
C VAL A 125 1.02 -7.95 -5.84
N ILE A 126 1.84 -6.89 -5.88
CA ILE A 126 2.31 -6.36 -7.16
C ILE A 126 3.23 -7.34 -7.90
N GLU A 127 4.10 -8.04 -7.18
CA GLU A 127 4.96 -9.07 -7.78
C GLU A 127 4.15 -10.30 -8.22
N GLN A 128 3.13 -10.70 -7.43
CA GLN A 128 2.27 -11.84 -7.76
C GLN A 128 1.40 -11.58 -8.99
N ILE A 129 0.80 -10.39 -9.12
CA ILE A 129 0.01 -10.01 -10.31
C ILE A 129 0.89 -9.90 -11.55
N ARG A 130 2.08 -9.29 -11.44
CA ARG A 130 3.03 -9.23 -12.56
C ARG A 130 3.45 -10.64 -13.02
N ARG A 131 3.52 -11.60 -12.11
CA ARG A 131 3.79 -13.00 -12.45
C ARG A 131 2.61 -13.69 -13.12
N ALA A 132 1.38 -13.40 -12.67
CA ALA A 132 0.14 -13.92 -13.27
C ALA A 132 -0.15 -13.30 -14.65
N ARG A 133 0.29 -12.06 -14.88
CA ARG A 133 0.05 -11.29 -16.12
C ARG A 133 1.36 -10.89 -16.81
N PRO A 134 2.11 -11.85 -17.38
CA PRO A 134 3.42 -11.59 -17.96
C PRO A 134 3.38 -10.62 -19.16
N ASP A 135 2.25 -10.53 -19.86
CA ASP A 135 2.07 -9.66 -21.02
C ASP A 135 1.70 -8.21 -20.65
N ALA A 136 1.35 -7.96 -19.39
CA ALA A 136 1.06 -6.62 -18.91
C ALA A 136 2.34 -5.78 -18.87
N ARG A 137 2.49 -4.87 -19.84
CA ARG A 137 3.69 -4.04 -20.00
C ARG A 137 3.96 -3.10 -18.82
N TYR A 138 2.92 -2.69 -18.10
CA TYR A 138 3.01 -1.75 -17.00
C TYR A 138 1.96 -2.07 -15.94
N LEU A 139 2.42 -2.28 -14.71
CA LEU A 139 1.59 -2.45 -13.52
C LEU A 139 2.34 -1.82 -12.36
N GLU A 140 1.80 -0.77 -11.76
CA GLU A 140 2.41 -0.11 -10.60
C GLU A 140 1.37 0.20 -9.51
N LEU A 141 1.75 0.04 -8.25
CA LEU A 141 0.88 0.39 -7.12
C LEU A 141 0.65 1.91 -7.09
N VAL A 142 -0.61 2.31 -7.00
CA VAL A 142 -1.01 3.72 -6.86
C VAL A 142 -0.96 4.17 -5.40
N HIS A 143 -1.32 3.25 -4.50
CA HIS A 143 -1.21 3.44 -3.05
C HIS A 143 -0.90 2.10 -2.39
N ARG A 144 -0.80 2.12 -1.07
CA ARG A 144 -0.55 0.93 -0.25
C ARG A 144 -1.66 0.71 0.76
N LEU A 145 -1.83 -0.55 1.13
CA LEU A 145 -2.53 -1.00 2.33
C LEU A 145 -1.52 -1.73 3.22
N ASP A 146 -1.79 -1.78 4.52
CA ASP A 146 -1.01 -2.63 5.43
C ASP A 146 -1.24 -4.10 5.08
N LYS A 147 -0.29 -4.96 5.49
CA LYS A 147 -0.35 -6.41 5.24
C LYS A 147 -1.69 -7.01 5.67
N ASP A 148 -2.14 -6.65 6.87
CA ASP A 148 -3.32 -7.25 7.51
C ASP A 148 -4.61 -6.46 7.25
N THR A 149 -4.52 -5.32 6.54
CA THR A 149 -5.69 -4.60 6.03
C THR A 149 -6.20 -5.27 4.76
N SER A 150 -7.50 -5.54 4.70
CA SER A 150 -8.19 -6.04 3.50
C SER A 150 -8.82 -4.90 2.68
N GLY A 151 -9.28 -5.17 1.46
CA GLY A 151 -10.12 -4.24 0.68
C GLY A 151 -9.43 -3.62 -0.53
N LEU A 152 -10.04 -2.54 -1.03
CA LEU A 152 -9.71 -1.90 -2.30
C LEU A 152 -8.24 -1.44 -2.40
N LEU A 153 -7.53 -1.95 -3.41
CA LEU A 153 -6.17 -1.56 -3.77
C LEU A 153 -6.09 -1.20 -5.25
N MET A 154 -5.69 0.03 -5.56
CA MET A 154 -5.50 0.50 -6.93
C MET A 154 -4.10 0.20 -7.47
N ILE A 155 -4.06 -0.26 -8.71
CA ILE A 155 -2.89 -0.55 -9.53
C ILE A 155 -3.07 0.18 -10.87
N ALA A 156 -2.10 0.99 -11.27
CA ALA A 156 -2.12 1.66 -12.56
C ALA A 156 -1.58 0.73 -13.65
N LYS A 157 -2.33 0.59 -14.74
CA LYS A 157 -1.95 -0.14 -15.96
C LYS A 157 -1.27 0.74 -17.00
N LYS A 158 -1.34 2.07 -16.84
CA LYS A 158 -0.61 3.07 -17.64
C LYS A 158 0.11 4.06 -16.74
N ARG A 159 1.25 4.57 -17.19
CA ARG A 159 1.99 5.57 -16.42
C ARG A 159 1.31 6.92 -16.37
N SER A 160 0.69 7.35 -17.46
CA SER A 160 -0.15 8.55 -17.49
C SER A 160 -1.24 8.49 -16.43
N ALA A 161 -1.85 7.32 -16.24
CA ALA A 161 -2.81 7.08 -15.17
C ALA A 161 -2.17 7.18 -13.78
N LEU A 162 -1.01 6.54 -13.56
CA LEU A 162 -0.30 6.61 -12.27
C LEU A 162 0.02 8.05 -11.86
N VAL A 163 0.51 8.88 -12.80
CA VAL A 163 0.87 10.27 -12.54
C VAL A 163 -0.35 11.07 -12.09
N LYS A 164 -1.47 10.96 -12.82
CA LYS A 164 -2.73 11.65 -12.49
C LYS A 164 -3.34 11.15 -11.18
N LEU A 165 -3.29 9.84 -10.90
CA LEU A 165 -3.77 9.30 -9.62
C LEU A 165 -2.91 9.79 -8.45
N HIS A 166 -1.59 9.87 -8.59
CA HIS A 166 -0.72 10.44 -7.56
C HIS A 166 -0.95 11.93 -7.37
N GLU A 167 -1.30 12.66 -8.43
CA GLU A 167 -1.70 14.06 -8.35
C GLU A 167 -3.02 14.22 -7.59
N ALA A 168 -4.03 13.43 -7.92
CA ALA A 168 -5.27 13.38 -7.15
C ALA A 168 -5.02 13.09 -5.66
N ILE A 169 -4.11 12.15 -5.35
CA ILE A 169 -3.65 11.84 -3.97
C ILE A 169 -3.04 13.04 -3.24
N ARG A 170 -2.32 13.91 -3.93
CA ARG A 170 -1.76 15.12 -3.32
C ARG A 170 -2.82 16.19 -3.07
N ASN A 171 -3.90 16.18 -3.83
CA ASN A 171 -5.00 17.14 -3.77
C ASN A 171 -6.19 16.60 -2.95
N ASP A 172 -5.95 15.78 -1.93
CA ASP A 172 -6.95 15.18 -1.02
C ASP A 172 -8.04 14.29 -1.68
N HIS A 173 -7.81 13.86 -2.92
CA HIS A 173 -8.56 12.80 -3.60
C HIS A 173 -7.72 11.53 -3.69
N PRO A 174 -8.21 10.38 -4.16
CA PRO A 174 -9.59 9.96 -4.00
C PRO A 174 -10.01 9.87 -2.53
N LYS A 175 -11.33 9.94 -2.31
CA LYS A 175 -11.95 9.70 -0.99
C LYS A 175 -11.85 8.20 -0.71
N LYS A 176 -11.17 7.85 0.39
CA LYS A 176 -10.97 6.47 0.83
C LYS A 176 -11.74 6.25 2.13
N ILE A 177 -12.64 5.27 2.12
CA ILE A 177 -13.51 4.94 3.24
C ILE A 177 -13.17 3.52 3.71
N TYR A 178 -12.94 3.41 5.01
CA TYR A 178 -12.60 2.15 5.68
C TYR A 178 -13.66 1.80 6.71
N LEU A 179 -13.84 0.51 6.95
CA LEU A 179 -14.57 -0.01 8.10
C LEU A 179 -13.55 -0.59 9.09
N ALA A 180 -13.75 -0.27 10.37
CA ALA A 180 -12.94 -0.79 11.45
C ALA A 180 -13.80 -1.11 12.68
N LEU A 181 -13.42 -2.13 13.43
CA LEU A 181 -14.03 -2.43 14.73
C LEU A 181 -13.02 -2.07 15.81
N GLY A 182 -13.36 -1.10 16.66
CA GLY A 182 -12.53 -0.67 17.79
C GLY A 182 -12.94 -1.37 19.09
N VAL A 183 -11.96 -1.67 19.95
CA VAL A 183 -12.17 -2.16 21.32
C VAL A 183 -12.33 -0.97 22.24
N GLY A 184 -13.52 -0.75 22.78
CA GLY A 184 -13.86 0.42 23.59
C GLY A 184 -15.05 1.21 23.04
N LYS A 185 -15.43 2.26 23.75
CA LYS A 185 -16.58 3.11 23.43
C LYS A 185 -16.11 4.46 22.91
N LEU A 186 -16.62 4.85 21.74
CA LEU A 186 -16.47 6.22 21.24
C LEU A 186 -17.75 7.02 21.57
N PRO A 187 -17.67 8.11 22.35
CA PRO A 187 -18.86 8.81 22.83
C PRO A 187 -19.59 9.55 21.71
N ASN A 188 -18.85 10.13 20.76
CA ASN A 188 -19.42 10.95 19.69
C ASN A 188 -19.71 10.11 18.45
N ASP A 189 -20.83 10.37 17.77
CA ASP A 189 -21.21 9.68 16.54
C ASP A 189 -20.36 10.07 15.33
N SER A 190 -19.78 11.26 15.35
CA SER A 190 -18.87 11.73 14.32
C SER A 190 -17.84 12.67 14.92
N PHE A 191 -16.56 12.48 14.58
CA PHE A 191 -15.47 13.31 15.11
C PHE A 191 -14.24 13.26 14.19
N HIS A 192 -13.38 14.26 14.35
CA HIS A 192 -12.15 14.41 13.59
C HIS A 192 -10.95 14.11 14.50
N VAL A 193 -10.00 13.31 14.00
CA VAL A 193 -8.70 13.12 14.65
C VAL A 193 -7.64 13.76 13.75
N LYS A 194 -7.05 14.86 14.24
CA LYS A 194 -6.00 15.64 13.55
C LYS A 194 -4.69 15.57 14.33
N LEU A 195 -4.18 14.36 14.54
CA LEU A 195 -2.99 14.12 15.33
C LEU A 195 -1.80 13.76 14.42
N PRO A 196 -0.67 14.49 14.49
CA PRO A 196 0.52 14.20 13.70
C PRO A 196 1.14 12.85 14.06
N LEU A 197 1.73 12.18 13.06
CA LEU A 197 2.22 10.81 13.17
C LEU A 197 3.72 10.72 12.87
N PHE A 198 4.49 10.27 13.85
CA PHE A 198 5.93 10.08 13.75
C PHE A 198 6.25 8.60 13.54
N LYS A 199 7.11 8.31 12.55
CA LYS A 199 7.56 6.94 12.25
C LYS A 199 8.88 6.67 12.96
N TYR A 200 8.99 5.51 13.58
CA TYR A 200 10.22 5.07 14.24
C TYR A 200 10.43 3.57 14.02
N THR A 201 11.63 3.10 14.33
CA THR A 201 11.96 1.68 14.32
C THR A 201 11.90 1.17 15.75
N GLY A 202 11.08 0.15 16.00
CA GLY A 202 10.97 -0.49 17.31
C GLY A 202 12.18 -1.35 17.64
N ALA A 203 12.19 -1.91 18.85
CA ALA A 203 13.33 -2.66 19.39
C ALA A 203 13.66 -3.92 18.56
N GLN A 204 12.68 -4.51 17.86
CA GLN A 204 12.86 -5.68 17.02
C GLN A 204 13.07 -5.32 15.54
N GLY A 205 13.34 -4.04 15.23
CA GLY A 205 13.56 -3.56 13.87
C GLY A 205 12.27 -3.31 13.09
N GLU A 206 11.10 -3.47 13.72
CA GLU A 206 9.80 -3.28 13.10
C GLU A 206 9.46 -1.80 12.94
N LYS A 207 8.84 -1.44 11.81
CA LYS A 207 8.42 -0.06 11.57
C LYS A 207 7.14 0.24 12.36
N MET A 208 7.26 1.17 13.30
CA MET A 208 6.21 1.63 14.20
C MET A 208 5.86 3.09 13.92
N VAL A 209 4.74 3.53 14.52
CA VAL A 209 4.15 4.85 14.34
C VAL A 209 3.50 5.24 15.65
N ARG A 210 3.70 6.48 16.10
CA ARG A 210 3.07 7.05 17.29
C ARG A 210 2.59 8.46 17.03
N VAL A 211 1.66 8.94 17.85
CA VAL A 211 1.30 10.36 17.89
C VAL A 211 2.48 11.14 18.49
N SER A 212 2.89 12.21 17.82
CA SER A 212 3.99 13.08 18.25
C SER A 212 3.97 14.37 17.44
N GLU A 213 4.25 15.50 18.08
CA GLU A 213 4.26 16.83 17.45
C GLU A 213 5.29 16.94 16.32
N ASP A 214 6.42 16.22 16.41
CA ASP A 214 7.43 16.09 15.35
C ASP A 214 6.98 15.20 14.18
N GLY A 215 5.75 14.68 14.24
CA GLY A 215 5.16 13.81 13.25
C GLY A 215 4.66 14.54 11.99
N GLN A 216 4.36 13.77 10.95
CA GLN A 216 3.69 14.31 9.77
C GLN A 216 2.20 14.52 10.06
N SER A 217 1.66 15.67 9.64
CA SER A 217 0.22 15.95 9.76
C SER A 217 -0.62 14.81 9.18
N ALA A 218 -1.60 14.38 9.98
CA ALA A 218 -2.51 13.31 9.64
C ALA A 218 -3.93 13.66 10.08
N HIS A 219 -4.91 13.42 9.22
CA HIS A 219 -6.31 13.71 9.48
C HIS A 219 -7.21 12.54 9.04
N THR A 220 -7.98 12.02 10.00
CA THR A 220 -9.02 11.01 9.79
C THR A 220 -10.36 11.53 10.34
N ILE A 221 -11.44 11.31 9.59
CA ILE A 221 -12.81 11.59 10.04
C ILE A 221 -13.44 10.25 10.37
N PHE A 222 -13.90 10.08 11.61
CA PHE A 222 -14.59 8.88 12.06
C PHE A 222 -16.08 9.15 12.16
N ARG A 223 -16.87 8.16 11.75
CA ARG A 223 -18.31 8.08 12.01
C ARG A 223 -18.59 6.74 12.67
N VAL A 224 -19.21 6.75 13.84
CA VAL A 224 -19.67 5.54 14.51
C VAL A 224 -20.88 5.00 13.75
N LEU A 225 -20.81 3.72 13.41
CA LEU A 225 -21.89 2.99 12.72
C LEU A 225 -22.71 2.18 13.72
N ASN A 226 -22.05 1.54 14.69
CA ASN A 226 -22.71 0.77 15.73
C ASN A 226 -21.85 0.71 17.00
N ARG A 227 -22.48 0.52 18.16
CA ARG A 227 -21.85 0.30 19.46
C ARG A 227 -22.44 -0.97 20.07
N PHE A 228 -21.59 -1.94 20.35
CA PHE A 228 -21.95 -3.21 20.95
C PHE A 228 -21.58 -3.21 22.43
N SER A 229 -22.49 -3.66 23.28
CA SER A 229 -22.37 -3.71 24.74
C SER A 229 -23.31 -4.78 25.31
N ASP A 230 -23.25 -5.97 24.74
CA ASP A 230 -24.15 -7.08 25.05
C ASP A 230 -23.51 -8.10 26.02
N ASP A 231 -24.35 -9.02 26.52
CA ASP A 231 -23.94 -10.07 27.44
C ASP A 231 -22.83 -10.98 26.86
N LEU A 232 -22.81 -11.20 25.54
CA LEU A 232 -21.78 -11.99 24.89
C LEU A 232 -20.39 -11.36 25.08
N LEU A 233 -20.28 -10.03 24.95
CA LEU A 233 -19.03 -9.32 25.22
C LEU A 233 -18.66 -9.39 26.71
N HIS A 234 -19.63 -9.22 27.61
CA HIS A 234 -19.39 -9.27 29.04
C HIS A 234 -18.90 -10.66 29.50
N GLN A 235 -19.41 -11.75 28.92
CA GLN A 235 -18.96 -13.12 29.21
C GLN A 235 -17.48 -13.35 28.90
N VAL A 236 -16.94 -12.66 27.89
CA VAL A 236 -15.51 -12.74 27.56
C VAL A 236 -14.69 -11.63 28.22
N GLY A 237 -15.30 -10.82 29.09
CA GLY A 237 -14.63 -9.73 29.82
C GLY A 237 -14.37 -8.50 28.96
N LEU A 238 -15.24 -8.19 28.00
CA LEU A 238 -15.20 -6.97 27.19
C LEU A 238 -16.43 -6.12 27.48
N SER A 239 -16.26 -4.81 27.61
CA SER A 239 -17.38 -3.91 27.87
C SER A 239 -18.01 -3.39 26.58
N HIS A 240 -17.18 -2.98 25.61
CA HIS A 240 -17.65 -2.32 24.41
C HIS A 240 -16.83 -2.67 23.18
N LEU A 241 -17.51 -2.83 22.05
CA LEU A 241 -16.92 -2.74 20.72
C LEU A 241 -17.63 -1.64 19.94
N THR A 242 -16.90 -0.88 19.13
CA THR A 242 -17.47 0.18 18.30
C THR A 242 -17.13 -0.05 16.84
N LEU A 243 -18.14 -0.28 16.00
CA LEU A 243 -17.96 -0.33 14.55
C LEU A 243 -17.93 1.10 14.02
N VAL A 244 -16.87 1.44 13.29
CA VAL A 244 -16.67 2.79 12.76
C VAL A 244 -16.38 2.76 11.26
N GLN A 245 -16.85 3.80 10.60
CA GLN A 245 -16.35 4.23 9.30
C GLN A 245 -15.21 5.23 9.51
N ALA A 246 -14.08 5.03 8.85
CA ALA A 246 -12.96 5.97 8.83
C ALA A 246 -12.75 6.53 7.42
N THR A 247 -12.89 7.84 7.26
CA THR A 247 -12.61 8.56 6.01
C THR A 247 -11.24 9.22 6.12
N LEU A 248 -10.30 8.80 5.28
CA LEU A 248 -8.95 9.36 5.27
C LEU A 248 -8.91 10.67 4.48
N LYS A 249 -8.41 11.73 5.11
CA LYS A 249 -7.99 12.97 4.43
C LYS A 249 -6.51 12.93 4.05
N THR A 250 -5.70 12.27 4.88
CA THR A 250 -4.27 11.99 4.60
C THR A 250 -4.00 10.49 4.54
N GLY A 251 -2.87 10.08 3.95
CA GLY A 251 -2.47 8.67 3.79
C GLY A 251 -1.18 8.30 4.52
N ARG A 252 -1.08 8.53 5.84
CA ARG A 252 0.12 8.18 6.61
C ARG A 252 0.13 6.69 6.98
N THR A 253 1.33 6.15 7.24
CA THR A 253 1.49 4.73 7.64
C THR A 253 0.75 4.47 8.95
N HIS A 254 -0.04 3.39 9.00
CA HIS A 254 -0.82 2.97 10.17
C HIS A 254 -1.79 4.04 10.72
N GLN A 255 -2.18 5.02 9.91
CA GLN A 255 -2.89 6.20 10.38
C GLN A 255 -4.18 5.89 11.16
N ILE A 256 -5.08 5.08 10.58
CA ILE A 256 -6.36 4.74 11.22
C ILE A 256 -6.11 3.99 12.54
N ARG A 257 -5.13 3.07 12.54
CA ARG A 257 -4.78 2.23 13.68
C ARG A 257 -4.31 3.07 14.87
N VAL A 258 -3.34 3.96 14.65
CA VAL A 258 -2.79 4.84 15.68
C VAL A 258 -3.79 5.92 16.09
N HIS A 259 -4.58 6.46 15.16
CA HIS A 259 -5.63 7.43 15.50
C HIS A 259 -6.70 6.79 16.39
N LEU A 260 -7.21 5.60 16.07
CA LEU A 260 -8.17 4.90 16.93
C LEU A 260 -7.58 4.53 18.30
N GLN A 261 -6.32 4.08 18.33
CA GLN A 261 -5.60 3.85 19.60
C GLN A 261 -5.54 5.13 20.45
N SER A 262 -5.24 6.29 19.85
CA SER A 262 -5.19 7.58 20.58
C SER A 262 -6.54 7.99 21.18
N GLN A 263 -7.64 7.45 20.67
CA GLN A 263 -8.99 7.66 21.17
C GLN A 263 -9.43 6.57 22.17
N GLN A 264 -8.48 5.81 22.73
CA GLN A 264 -8.75 4.70 23.65
C GLN A 264 -9.70 3.64 23.06
N CYS A 265 -9.72 3.53 21.72
CA CYS A 265 -10.56 2.60 20.99
C CYS A 265 -9.75 1.85 19.92
N PRO A 266 -8.63 1.18 20.28
CA PRO A 266 -7.75 0.58 19.30
C PRO A 266 -8.45 -0.52 18.49
N ILE A 267 -7.97 -0.79 17.28
CA ILE A 267 -8.62 -1.75 16.37
C ILE A 267 -8.54 -3.17 16.94
N ALA A 268 -9.68 -3.85 16.94
CA ALA A 268 -9.82 -5.25 17.28
C ALA A 268 -8.98 -6.14 16.34
N GLY A 269 -8.18 -7.03 16.92
CA GLY A 269 -7.25 -7.89 16.19
C GLY A 269 -5.98 -7.19 15.69
N ASP A 270 -5.74 -5.93 16.06
CA ASP A 270 -4.46 -5.26 15.76
C ASP A 270 -3.37 -5.75 16.71
N GLU A 271 -2.41 -6.50 16.21
CA GLU A 271 -1.31 -7.06 17.03
C GLU A 271 -0.28 -6.02 17.48
N ARG A 272 -0.26 -4.82 16.87
CA ARG A 272 0.78 -3.81 17.14
C ARG A 272 0.29 -2.65 18.00
N TYR A 273 -0.93 -2.18 17.73
CA TYR A 273 -1.53 -1.03 18.42
C TYR A 273 -2.78 -1.40 19.22
N GLY A 274 -3.20 -2.66 19.15
CA GLY A 274 -4.36 -3.20 19.83
C GLY A 274 -4.12 -3.55 21.30
N ASP A 275 -5.20 -3.91 21.97
CA ASP A 275 -5.16 -4.51 23.29
C ASP A 275 -4.95 -6.03 23.15
N TYR A 276 -3.82 -6.52 23.66
CA TYR A 276 -3.44 -7.93 23.59
C TYR A 276 -4.44 -8.86 24.29
N GLN A 277 -4.96 -8.47 25.46
CA GLN A 277 -5.91 -9.29 26.21
C GLN A 277 -7.28 -9.28 25.54
N ALA A 278 -7.73 -8.12 25.07
CA ALA A 278 -8.96 -8.03 24.29
C ALA A 278 -8.89 -8.86 23.01
N ASN A 279 -7.76 -8.83 22.29
CA ASN A 279 -7.55 -9.63 21.09
C ASN A 279 -7.65 -11.13 21.40
N LYS A 280 -7.06 -11.62 22.50
CA LYS A 280 -7.21 -13.02 22.93
C LYS A 280 -8.66 -13.40 23.20
N ARG A 281 -9.43 -12.51 23.82
CA ARG A 281 -10.86 -12.72 24.12
C ARG A 281 -11.68 -12.76 22.82
N LEU A 282 -11.43 -11.82 21.91
CA LEU A 282 -12.11 -11.75 20.60
C LEU A 282 -11.77 -12.93 19.69
N GLN A 283 -10.56 -13.48 19.77
CA GLN A 283 -10.20 -14.71 19.06
C GLN A 283 -11.07 -15.91 19.48
N LYS A 284 -11.44 -16.01 20.77
CA LYS A 284 -12.38 -17.03 21.25
C LYS A 284 -13.79 -16.86 20.68
N LEU A 285 -14.18 -15.62 20.36
CA LEU A 285 -15.41 -15.28 19.65
C LEU A 285 -15.31 -15.38 18.12
N GLY A 286 -14.15 -15.80 17.60
CA GLY A 286 -13.95 -16.06 16.16
C GLY A 286 -13.28 -14.94 15.37
N LEU A 287 -12.94 -13.79 15.97
CA LEU A 287 -12.18 -12.74 15.27
C LEU A 287 -10.68 -13.08 15.24
N LYS A 288 -10.21 -13.59 14.10
CA LYS A 288 -8.85 -14.13 13.93
C LYS A 288 -7.85 -13.18 13.26
N ARG A 289 -8.27 -11.96 12.92
CA ARG A 289 -7.43 -10.96 12.24
C ARG A 289 -7.83 -9.54 12.62
N MET A 290 -6.99 -8.58 12.22
CA MET A 290 -7.32 -7.16 12.34
C MET A 290 -8.59 -6.81 11.57
N PHE A 291 -9.55 -6.22 12.26
CA PHE A 291 -10.79 -5.70 11.69
C PHE A 291 -10.53 -4.31 11.09
N LEU A 292 -9.89 -4.29 9.93
CA LEU A 292 -9.71 -3.08 9.12
C LEU A 292 -9.85 -3.42 7.64
N HIS A 293 -10.82 -2.79 6.99
CA HIS A 293 -11.17 -3.07 5.59
C HIS A 293 -11.38 -1.78 4.80
N ALA A 294 -10.67 -1.64 3.67
CA ALA A 294 -10.85 -0.55 2.71
C ALA A 294 -12.10 -0.80 1.86
N ALA A 295 -13.25 -0.34 2.35
CA ALA A 295 -14.57 -0.72 1.87
C ALA A 295 -15.00 0.06 0.62
N GLU A 296 -14.65 1.34 0.52
CA GLU A 296 -15.18 2.19 -0.56
C GLU A 296 -14.15 3.23 -1.01
N LEU A 297 -14.13 3.48 -2.33
CA LEU A 297 -13.21 4.37 -3.00
C LEU A 297 -13.98 5.24 -3.99
N HIS A 298 -13.91 6.57 -3.82
CA HIS A 298 -14.48 7.54 -4.76
C HIS A 298 -13.35 8.29 -5.45
N LEU A 299 -13.25 8.11 -6.77
CA LEU A 299 -12.20 8.71 -7.59
C LEU A 299 -12.75 9.17 -8.93
N ASP A 300 -12.10 10.13 -9.54
CA ASP A 300 -12.30 10.39 -10.97
C ASP A 300 -11.35 9.47 -11.75
N HIS A 301 -11.86 8.82 -12.79
CA HIS A 301 -11.09 7.94 -13.64
C HIS A 301 -9.93 8.74 -14.26
N PRO A 302 -8.67 8.29 -14.14
CA PRO A 302 -7.52 9.15 -14.43
C PRO A 302 -7.41 9.54 -15.90
N LEU A 303 -7.99 8.79 -16.84
CA LEU A 303 -7.93 9.16 -18.25
C LEU A 303 -9.19 9.87 -18.74
N THR A 304 -10.37 9.42 -18.33
CA THR A 304 -11.66 9.92 -18.85
C THR A 304 -12.29 10.99 -17.96
N GLY A 305 -11.89 11.10 -16.69
CA GLY A 305 -12.50 12.01 -15.72
C GLY A 305 -13.87 11.55 -15.20
N GLU A 306 -14.35 10.37 -15.60
CA GLU A 306 -15.62 9.81 -15.13
C GLU A 306 -15.57 9.52 -13.63
N LYS A 307 -16.64 9.83 -12.91
CA LYS A 307 -16.75 9.53 -11.48
C LYS A 307 -16.92 8.04 -11.26
N LEU A 308 -15.99 7.43 -10.53
CA LEU A 308 -16.02 6.03 -10.13
C LEU A 308 -16.28 5.92 -8.63
N ILE A 309 -17.28 5.09 -8.28
CA ILE A 309 -17.58 4.67 -6.90
C ILE A 309 -17.40 3.16 -6.84
N LEU A 310 -16.27 2.73 -6.27
CA LEU A 310 -15.92 1.32 -6.17
C LEU A 310 -16.12 0.85 -4.74
N LYS A 311 -16.69 -0.34 -4.56
CA LYS A 311 -16.99 -0.94 -3.26
C LYS A 311 -16.43 -2.35 -3.18
N ALA A 312 -15.82 -2.68 -2.05
CA ALA A 312 -15.50 -4.04 -1.63
C ALA A 312 -16.40 -4.37 -0.42
N PRO A 313 -17.18 -5.46 -0.46
CA PRO A 313 -17.96 -5.88 0.69
C PRO A 313 -17.03 -6.30 1.83
N LEU A 314 -17.51 -6.23 3.08
CA LEU A 314 -16.80 -6.84 4.19
C LEU A 314 -16.50 -8.31 3.87
N PRO A 315 -15.25 -8.77 4.05
CA PRO A 315 -14.92 -10.18 3.90
C PRO A 315 -15.79 -11.02 4.83
N GLN A 316 -16.14 -12.23 4.38
CA GLN A 316 -17.15 -13.08 5.02
C GLN A 316 -16.89 -13.29 6.52
N ASP A 317 -15.64 -13.47 6.91
CA ASP A 317 -15.22 -13.63 8.32
C ASP A 317 -15.59 -12.42 9.18
N LEU A 318 -15.36 -11.20 8.67
CA LEU A 318 -15.70 -9.97 9.38
C LEU A 318 -17.21 -9.68 9.34
N ALA A 319 -17.87 -9.97 8.22
CA ALA A 319 -19.31 -9.78 8.08
C ALA A 319 -20.08 -10.69 9.04
N GLN A 320 -19.69 -11.97 9.14
CA GLN A 320 -20.27 -12.92 10.10
C GLN A 320 -20.02 -12.48 11.54
N PHE A 321 -18.83 -11.95 11.84
CA PHE A 321 -18.53 -11.44 13.18
C PHE A 321 -19.43 -10.24 13.56
N VAL A 322 -19.65 -9.30 12.65
CA VAL A 322 -20.58 -8.18 12.89
C VAL A 322 -22.01 -8.67 13.07
N LEU A 323 -22.47 -9.59 12.22
CA LEU A 323 -23.83 -10.14 12.32
C LEU A 323 -24.05 -10.88 13.64
N MET A 324 -23.05 -11.61 14.13
CA MET A 324 -23.09 -12.24 15.45
C MET A 324 -23.28 -11.21 16.57
N LEU A 325 -22.51 -10.10 16.55
CA LEU A 325 -22.65 -9.02 17.54
C LEU A 325 -24.02 -8.33 17.44
N GLU A 326 -24.51 -8.08 16.23
CA GLU A 326 -25.83 -7.47 16.01
C GLU A 326 -26.98 -8.35 16.48
N ASN A 327 -26.85 -9.68 16.38
CA ASN A 327 -27.85 -10.61 16.85
C ASN A 327 -27.79 -10.78 18.37
N ALA A 328 -26.61 -10.77 18.98
CA ALA A 328 -26.46 -10.83 20.43
C ALA A 328 -27.13 -9.64 21.13
N GLY A 329 -27.05 -8.44 20.55
CA GLY A 329 -27.72 -7.25 21.07
C GLY A 329 -29.24 -7.18 20.85
N LYS A 330 -29.84 -8.09 20.07
CA LYS A 330 -31.29 -8.16 19.81
C LYS A 330 -32.03 -9.17 20.70
N VAL A 331 -31.29 -10.03 21.42
CA VAL A 331 -31.86 -10.98 22.39
C VAL A 331 -31.94 -10.26 23.74
N VAL A 332 -32.83 -9.28 23.84
CA VAL A 332 -33.25 -8.64 25.10
C VAL A 332 -34.75 -8.49 25.10
#